data_AF-A0A6M2DA59-F1
#
_entry.id   AF-A0A6M2DA59-F1
#
_cell.length_a   1.000
_cell.length_b   1.000
_cell.length_c   1.000
_cell.angle_alpha   90.00
_cell.angle_beta   90.00
_cell.angle_gamma   90.00
#
_symmetry.space_group_name_H-M   'P 1'
#
loop_
_entity.id
_entity.type
_entity.pdbx_description
1 polymer ?
#
loop_
_entity_poly.entity_id
_entity_poly.type
_entity_poly.pdbx_seq_one_letter_code
_entity_poly.pdbx_strand_id
1 'polypeptide(L)'
;MNTLVSIVIAAFAAAFAIFHTYPAPPKSPLLYQWEKEDGGSYFKFQDYDIFFKDVKGTAENKDILLCLHGFPTSSFDYYLVLPSLRKIFGRIVLFDFLGLGYSDKPRFHTYSIF
;
A
#
# COMPACT_ATOMS: atom_id res chain seq x y z
N MET A 1 11.15 -25.62 39.69
CA MET A 1 11.41 -24.34 39.00
C MET A 1 11.22 -23.22 40.01
N ASN A 2 12.16 -22.29 40.15
CA ASN A 2 12.08 -21.20 41.14
C ASN A 2 10.92 -20.24 40.77
N THR A 3 10.12 -19.80 41.75
CA THR A 3 9.02 -18.83 41.58
C THR A 3 9.45 -17.59 40.81
N LEU A 4 10.68 -17.09 41.02
CA LEU A 4 11.22 -15.96 40.26
C LEU A 4 11.30 -16.25 38.75
N VAL A 5 11.74 -17.45 38.38
CA VAL A 5 11.85 -17.87 36.98
C VAL A 5 10.46 -17.97 36.34
N SER A 6 9.48 -18.51 37.06
CA SER A 6 8.09 -18.57 36.58
C SER A 6 7.49 -17.18 36.33
N ILE A 7 7.76 -16.22 37.23
CA ILE A 7 7.29 -14.83 37.08
C ILE A 7 7.92 -14.17 35.83
N VAL A 8 9.23 -14.35 35.63
CA VAL A 8 9.94 -13.79 34.47
C VAL A 8 9.39 -14.38 33.17
N ILE A 9 9.18 -15.69 33.10
CA ILE A 9 8.59 -16.35 31.92
C ILE A 9 7.19 -15.80 31.64
N ALA A 10 6.34 -15.66 32.66
CA ALA A 10 5.00 -15.11 32.50
C ALA A 10 5.02 -13.66 32.00
N ALA A 11 5.94 -12.84 32.51
CA ALA A 11 6.10 -11.45 32.08
C ALA A 11 6.52 -11.34 30.60
N PHE A 12 7.50 -12.15 30.16
CA PHE A 12 7.91 -12.20 28.75
C PHE A 12 6.80 -12.72 27.84
N ALA A 13 6.05 -13.74 28.27
CA ALA A 13 4.92 -14.26 27.52
C ALA A 13 3.82 -13.20 27.34
N ALA A 14 3.52 -12.43 28.39
CA ALA A 14 2.56 -11.33 28.33
C ALA A 14 3.05 -10.20 27.41
N ALA A 15 4.33 -9.79 27.53
CA ALA A 15 4.91 -8.76 26.67
C ALA A 15 4.92 -9.18 25.19
N PHE A 16 5.28 -10.43 24.91
CA PHE A 16 5.23 -10.99 23.56
C PHE A 16 3.81 -11.02 23.01
N ALA A 17 2.83 -11.49 23.81
CA ALA A 17 1.43 -11.50 23.41
C ALA A 17 0.95 -10.08 23.07
N ILE A 18 1.20 -9.11 23.95
CA ILE A 18 0.85 -7.70 23.71
C ILE A 18 1.48 -7.21 22.42
N PHE A 19 2.79 -7.41 22.22
CA PHE A 19 3.50 -6.98 21.03
C PHE A 19 2.93 -7.62 19.76
N HIS A 20 2.63 -8.92 19.79
CA HIS A 20 2.13 -9.65 18.63
C HIS A 20 0.67 -9.34 18.29
N THR A 21 -0.14 -8.99 19.29
CA THR A 21 -1.55 -8.62 19.10
C THR A 21 -1.77 -7.13 18.95
N TYR A 22 -0.74 -6.30 19.15
CA TYR A 22 -0.88 -4.85 19.03
C TYR A 22 -1.31 -4.52 17.58
N PRO A 23 -2.46 -3.84 17.39
CA PRO A 23 -2.92 -3.55 16.05
C PRO A 23 -1.94 -2.62 15.34
N ALA A 24 -1.86 -2.73 14.03
CA ALA A 24 -1.14 -1.75 13.23
C ALA A 24 -1.70 -0.34 13.54
N PRO A 25 -0.84 0.69 13.61
CA PRO A 25 -1.29 2.06 13.81
C PRO A 25 -2.29 2.44 12.70
N PRO A 26 -3.29 3.29 13.01
CA PRO A 26 -4.24 3.73 12.00
C PRO A 26 -3.52 4.46 10.87
N LYS A 27 -4.08 4.39 9.66
CA LYS A 27 -3.59 5.15 8.51
C LYS A 27 -3.70 6.64 8.79
N SER A 28 -2.75 7.42 8.28
CA SER A 28 -2.86 8.88 8.31
C SER A 28 -4.07 9.32 7.46
N PRO A 29 -4.68 10.48 7.75
CA PRO A 29 -5.83 10.97 6.98
C PRO A 29 -5.56 11.05 5.46
N LEU A 30 -4.36 11.50 5.07
CA LEU A 30 -3.96 11.59 3.66
C LEU A 30 -3.89 10.23 2.97
N LEU A 31 -3.36 9.22 3.66
CA LEU A 31 -3.27 7.86 3.13
C LEU A 31 -4.66 7.22 3.01
N TYR A 32 -5.51 7.44 4.02
CA TYR A 32 -6.90 6.99 3.99
C TYR A 32 -7.66 7.64 2.82
N GLN A 33 -7.56 8.96 2.66
CA GLN A 33 -8.19 9.69 1.57
C GLN A 33 -7.70 9.17 0.20
N TRP A 34 -6.38 8.98 0.04
CA TRP A 34 -5.81 8.48 -1.19
C TRP A 34 -6.36 7.11 -1.61
N GLU A 35 -6.54 6.21 -0.64
CA GLU A 35 -7.06 4.86 -0.87
C GLU A 35 -8.57 4.85 -1.07
N LYS A 36 -9.33 5.55 -0.22
CA LYS A 36 -10.79 5.38 -0.11
C LYS A 36 -11.60 6.45 -0.81
N GLU A 37 -11.12 7.68 -0.85
CA GLU A 37 -11.93 8.84 -1.26
C GLU A 37 -11.51 9.38 -2.63
N ASP A 38 -10.22 9.34 -2.95
CA ASP A 38 -9.67 9.90 -4.17
C ASP A 38 -9.72 8.92 -5.37
N GLY A 39 -10.70 8.01 -5.42
CA GLY A 39 -10.91 7.09 -6.54
C GLY A 39 -9.95 5.89 -6.58
N GLY A 40 -9.49 5.41 -5.43
CA GLY A 40 -8.82 4.12 -5.31
C GLY A 40 -9.76 2.96 -5.59
N SER A 41 -9.26 1.95 -6.30
CA SER A 41 -9.99 0.72 -6.60
C SER A 41 -9.05 -0.48 -6.66
N TYR A 42 -9.63 -1.67 -6.78
CA TYR A 42 -8.91 -2.92 -6.83
C TYR A 42 -9.36 -3.75 -8.03
N PHE A 43 -8.41 -4.38 -8.70
CA PHE A 43 -8.71 -5.43 -9.68
C PHE A 43 -8.06 -6.73 -9.24
N LYS A 44 -8.66 -7.85 -9.66
CA LYS A 44 -8.11 -9.18 -9.41
C LYS A 44 -7.06 -9.53 -10.45
N PHE A 45 -5.86 -9.85 -9.99
CA PHE A 45 -4.82 -10.49 -10.78
C PHE A 45 -4.49 -11.83 -10.13
N GLN A 46 -4.89 -12.93 -10.79
CA GLN A 46 -4.95 -14.25 -10.15
C GLN A 46 -5.84 -14.14 -8.90
N ASP A 47 -5.35 -14.59 -7.74
CA ASP A 47 -6.07 -14.51 -6.46
C ASP A 47 -5.78 -13.24 -5.67
N TYR A 48 -4.95 -12.32 -6.21
CA TYR A 48 -4.50 -11.12 -5.51
C TYR A 48 -5.32 -9.89 -5.88
N ASP A 49 -5.60 -9.07 -4.86
CA ASP A 49 -6.12 -7.72 -5.02
C ASP A 49 -4.98 -6.74 -5.32
N ILE A 50 -5.06 -6.11 -6.49
CA ILE A 50 -4.11 -5.09 -6.93
C ILE A 50 -4.78 -3.72 -6.86
N PHE A 51 -4.24 -2.84 -6.02
CA PHE A 51 -4.70 -1.47 -5.90
C PHE A 51 -4.29 -0.65 -7.12
N PHE A 52 -5.22 0.14 -7.63
CA PHE A 52 -4.95 1.09 -8.71
C PHE A 52 -5.85 2.33 -8.61
N LYS A 53 -5.46 3.37 -9.34
CA LYS A 53 -6.29 4.55 -9.62
C LYS A 53 -6.27 4.80 -11.12
N ASP A 54 -7.47 4.98 -11.68
CA ASP A 54 -7.67 5.37 -13.07
C ASP A 54 -8.25 6.79 -13.10
N VAL A 55 -7.40 7.75 -13.42
CA VAL A 55 -7.68 9.17 -13.26
C VAL A 55 -7.88 9.80 -14.62
N LYS A 56 -9.05 10.41 -14.82
CA LYS A 56 -9.31 11.23 -16.01
C LYS A 56 -8.54 12.55 -15.93
N GLY A 57 -7.73 12.80 -16.95
CA GLY A 57 -7.06 14.06 -17.17
C GLY A 57 -7.98 15.12 -17.79
N THR A 58 -7.49 16.35 -17.83
CA THR A 58 -8.17 17.52 -18.39
C THR A 58 -7.50 18.02 -19.68
N ALA A 59 -6.41 17.39 -20.11
CA ALA A 59 -5.75 17.72 -21.36
C ALA A 59 -6.64 17.36 -22.57
N GLU A 60 -6.53 18.12 -23.65
CA GLU A 60 -7.14 17.75 -24.94
C GLU A 60 -6.46 16.52 -25.55
N ASN A 61 -5.17 16.33 -25.21
CA ASN A 61 -4.42 15.15 -25.57
C ASN A 61 -5.06 13.89 -24.98
N LYS A 62 -5.17 12.83 -25.80
CA LYS A 62 -5.71 11.52 -25.40
C LYS A 62 -4.65 10.51 -24.96
N ASP A 63 -3.39 10.93 -24.87
CA ASP A 63 -2.30 10.08 -24.38
C ASP A 63 -2.59 9.58 -22.96
N ILE A 64 -2.15 8.35 -22.73
CA ILE A 64 -2.32 7.63 -21.47
C ILE A 64 -0.96 7.52 -20.80
N LEU A 65 -0.88 7.99 -19.55
CA LEU A 65 0.29 7.80 -18.71
C LEU A 65 0.08 6.61 -17.77
N LEU A 66 1.01 5.65 -17.80
CA LEU A 66 1.12 4.61 -16.78
C LEU A 66 2.24 4.97 -15.81
N CYS A 67 1.90 5.14 -14.55
CA CYS A 67 2.84 5.46 -13.47
C CYS A 67 3.27 4.18 -12.73
N LEU A 68 4.57 3.91 -12.74
CA LEU A 68 5.19 2.77 -12.07
C LEU A 68 6.11 3.27 -10.95
N HIS A 69 5.77 2.99 -9.69
CA HIS A 69 6.59 3.40 -8.55
C HIS A 69 7.81 2.48 -8.35
N GLY A 70 8.76 2.90 -7.50
CA GLY A 70 9.96 2.11 -7.20
C GLY A 70 9.84 1.28 -5.93
N PHE A 71 10.92 0.56 -5.59
CA PHE A 71 11.09 -0.02 -4.26
C PHE A 71 11.62 1.06 -3.28
N PRO A 72 11.12 1.13 -2.02
CA PRO A 72 10.03 0.37 -1.41
C PRO A 72 8.71 1.18 -1.32
N THR A 73 8.39 1.94 -2.36
CA THR A 73 7.33 2.97 -2.30
C THR A 73 5.98 2.46 -2.82
N SER A 74 5.06 3.37 -3.16
CA SER A 74 3.74 3.05 -3.71
C SER A 74 3.28 4.12 -4.70
N SER A 75 2.10 3.93 -5.28
CA SER A 75 1.42 4.91 -6.11
C SER A 75 1.21 6.27 -5.42
N PHE A 76 1.27 6.32 -4.08
CA PHE A 76 1.18 7.56 -3.31
C PHE A 76 2.32 8.54 -3.60
N ASP A 77 3.47 8.08 -4.12
CA ASP A 77 4.57 8.95 -4.57
C ASP A 77 4.09 10.00 -5.58
N TYR A 78 3.05 9.67 -6.35
CA TYR A 78 2.49 10.55 -7.37
C TYR A 78 1.48 11.56 -6.82
N TYR A 79 1.12 11.53 -5.53
CA TYR A 79 0.09 12.38 -4.93
C TYR A 79 0.27 13.86 -5.26
N LEU A 80 1.49 14.39 -5.08
CA LEU A 80 1.77 15.81 -5.29
C LEU A 80 1.86 16.20 -6.77
N VAL A 81 2.25 15.29 -7.66
CA VAL A 81 2.43 15.58 -9.09
C VAL A 81 1.18 15.28 -9.91
N LEU A 82 0.26 14.46 -9.41
CA LEU A 82 -0.96 14.07 -10.10
C LEU A 82 -1.78 15.27 -10.62
N PRO A 83 -1.97 16.39 -9.87
CA PRO A 83 -2.66 17.56 -10.38
C PRO A 83 -2.01 18.17 -11.64
N SER A 84 -0.68 18.14 -11.73
CA SER A 84 0.07 18.60 -12.90
C SER A 84 -0.03 17.62 -14.05
N LEU A 85 0.08 16.32 -13.77
CA LEU A 85 -0.05 15.26 -14.79
C LEU A 85 -1.42 15.26 -15.47
N ARG A 86 -2.49 15.56 -14.71
CA ARG A 86 -3.86 15.71 -15.27
C ARG A 86 -3.97 16.80 -16.33
N LYS A 87 -3.11 17.81 -16.29
CA LYS A 87 -3.10 18.90 -17.29
C LYS A 87 -2.37 18.53 -18.58
N ILE A 88 -1.61 17.42 -18.57
CA ILE A 88 -0.75 17.00 -19.68
C ILE A 88 -1.34 15.78 -20.40
N PHE A 89 -1.86 14.81 -19.65
CA PHE A 89 -2.37 13.54 -20.18
C PHE A 89 -3.89 13.49 -20.11
N GLY A 90 -4.53 12.74 -21.02
CA GLY A 90 -5.98 12.54 -21.03
C GLY A 90 -6.44 11.48 -20.02
N ARG A 91 -5.54 10.56 -19.66
CA ARG A 91 -5.76 9.50 -18.67
C ARG A 91 -4.46 9.18 -17.96
N ILE A 92 -4.52 8.99 -16.65
CA ILE A 92 -3.38 8.58 -15.82
C ILE A 92 -3.79 7.35 -15.05
N VAL A 93 -3.04 6.26 -15.22
CA VAL A 93 -3.19 5.02 -14.47
C VAL A 93 -1.99 4.86 -13.56
N LEU A 94 -2.23 4.65 -12.28
CA LEU A 94 -1.21 4.32 -11.28
C LEU A 94 -1.68 3.10 -10.51
N PHE A 95 -0.76 2.21 -10.17
CA PHE A 95 -1.07 1.04 -9.37
C PHE A 95 0.03 0.76 -8.37
N ASP A 96 -0.29 -0.03 -7.34
CA ASP A 96 0.68 -0.52 -6.40
C ASP A 96 1.13 -1.91 -6.84
N PHE A 97 2.43 -2.12 -7.00
CA PHE A 97 2.97 -3.45 -7.27
C PHE A 97 2.53 -4.44 -6.17
N LEU A 98 2.31 -5.70 -6.54
CA LEU A 98 2.08 -6.78 -5.58
C LEU A 98 3.18 -6.75 -4.51
N GLY A 99 2.83 -6.90 -3.24
CA GLY A 99 3.76 -6.78 -2.12
C GLY A 99 3.97 -5.35 -1.60
N LEU A 100 3.50 -4.33 -2.30
CA LEU A 100 3.73 -2.92 -1.97
C LEU A 100 2.41 -2.15 -1.85
N GLY A 101 2.48 -0.96 -1.26
CA GLY A 101 1.33 -0.05 -1.10
C GLY A 101 0.09 -0.72 -0.50
N TYR A 102 -1.06 -0.55 -1.16
CA TYR A 102 -2.35 -1.13 -0.81
C TYR A 102 -2.63 -2.46 -1.49
N SER A 103 -1.80 -2.90 -2.44
CA SER A 103 -1.90 -4.23 -3.01
C SER A 103 -1.58 -5.31 -1.98
N ASP A 104 -2.06 -6.52 -2.26
CA ASP A 104 -1.84 -7.70 -1.43
C ASP A 104 -0.36 -7.97 -1.17
N LYS A 105 -0.08 -8.56 0.00
CA LYS A 105 1.28 -8.89 0.48
C LYS A 105 1.42 -10.40 0.67
N PRO A 106 1.46 -11.18 -0.42
CA PRO A 106 1.52 -12.63 -0.33
C PRO A 106 2.83 -13.09 0.33
N ARG A 107 2.68 -13.93 1.36
CA ARG A 107 3.81 -14.44 2.15
C ARG A 107 4.75 -15.36 1.36
N PHE A 108 4.23 -16.07 0.36
CA PHE A 108 4.94 -17.10 -0.41
C PHE A 108 5.11 -16.72 -1.88
N HIS A 109 5.26 -15.43 -2.17
CA HIS A 109 5.52 -14.94 -3.52
C HIS A 109 7.01 -14.66 -3.72
N THR A 110 7.54 -14.98 -4.91
CA THR A 110 8.94 -14.70 -5.27
C THR A 110 9.01 -13.39 -6.03
N TYR A 111 9.61 -12.38 -5.41
CA TYR A 111 9.94 -11.11 -6.07
C TYR A 111 11.35 -11.20 -6.67
N SER A 112 11.48 -11.07 -7.99
CA SER A 112 12.80 -10.98 -8.64
C SER A 112 13.16 -9.53 -8.92
N ILE A 113 14.45 -9.22 -8.72
CA ILE A 113 15.09 -7.97 -9.20
C ILE A 113 16.18 -8.28 -10.25
N PHE A 114 16.20 -9.52 -10.74
CA PHE A 114 17.18 -10.09 -11.65
C PHE A 114 16.49 -10.90 -12.76
#